data_AF-A0A9D6FQX4-F1
#
_entry.id   AF-A0A9D6FQX4-F1
#
_cell.length_a   1.000
_cell.length_b   1.000
_cell.length_c   1.000
_cell.angle_alpha   90.00
_cell.angle_beta   90.00
_cell.angle_gamma   90.00
#
_symmetry.space_group_name_H-M   'P 1'
#
loop_
_entity.id
_entity.type
_entity.pdbx_description
1 polymer ?
#
loop_
_entity_poly.entity_id
_entity_poly.type
_entity_poly.pdbx_seq_one_letter_code
_entity_poly.pdbx_strand_id
1 'polypeptide(L)'
;MMKHARWVALAGAIAYLAGCGPNKGELWADKVNEKITAKIKAGQVKTELDLAFAKVDAMTESMKELKLETITESEKNKFDEKMAKYEENWKKLIAEKKS
;
A
#
# COMPACT_ATOMS: atom_id res chain seq x y z
N MET A 1 5.35 -17.13 -20.54
CA MET A 1 4.73 -15.82 -20.22
C MET A 1 3.48 -16.03 -19.35
N MET A 2 3.61 -16.24 -18.03
CA MET A 2 2.45 -16.33 -17.12
C MET A 2 2.89 -16.15 -15.66
N LYS A 3 2.98 -14.93 -15.09
CA LYS A 3 3.13 -14.74 -13.61
C LYS A 3 2.56 -13.45 -12.99
N HIS A 4 1.98 -12.52 -13.74
CA HIS A 4 1.56 -11.21 -13.18
C HIS A 4 0.05 -11.01 -13.00
N ALA A 5 -0.80 -11.97 -13.41
CA ALA A 5 -2.25 -11.82 -13.37
C ALA A 5 -2.92 -12.05 -12.00
N ARG A 6 -2.17 -12.47 -10.96
CA ARG A 6 -2.76 -12.89 -9.68
C ARG A 6 -2.97 -11.77 -8.65
N TRP A 7 -2.49 -10.56 -8.92
CA TRP A 7 -2.60 -9.42 -7.99
C TRP A 7 -3.78 -8.47 -8.28
N VAL A 8 -4.45 -8.62 -9.42
CA VAL A 8 -5.54 -7.73 -9.84
C VAL A 8 -6.93 -8.28 -9.45
N ALA A 9 -7.05 -9.57 -9.16
CA ALA A 9 -8.34 -10.20 -8.87
C ALA A 9 -8.84 -9.96 -7.42
N LEU A 10 -7.98 -9.59 -6.47
CA LEU A 10 -8.40 -9.37 -5.07
C LEU A 10 -9.06 -7.99 -4.85
N ALA A 11 -8.97 -7.09 -5.83
CA ALA A 11 -9.57 -5.75 -5.79
C ALA A 11 -10.94 -5.66 -6.51
N GLY A 12 -11.40 -6.74 -7.14
CA GLY A 12 -12.60 -6.73 -7.99
C GLY A 12 -13.95 -6.89 -7.27
N ALA A 13 -13.98 -7.03 -5.94
CA ALA A 13 -15.19 -7.41 -5.19
C ALA A 13 -15.64 -6.39 -4.13
N ILE A 14 -15.01 -5.22 -4.05
CA ILE A 14 -15.44 -4.17 -3.12
C ILE A 14 -16.08 -3.03 -3.93
N ALA A 15 -17.33 -3.29 -4.29
CA ALA A 15 -18.33 -2.36 -4.80
C ALA A 15 -19.57 -2.65 -3.93
N TYR A 16 -20.02 -1.73 -3.07
CA TYR A 16 -21.10 -0.80 -3.38
C TYR A 16 -21.30 0.12 -2.16
N LEU A 17 -21.50 1.41 -2.41
CA LEU A 17 -22.23 2.39 -1.58
C LEU A 17 -21.78 2.65 -0.13
N ALA A 18 -21.25 3.86 0.08
CA ALA A 18 -21.69 4.88 1.07
C ALA A 18 -20.57 5.48 1.96
N GLY A 19 -20.58 6.82 2.06
CA GLY A 19 -20.19 7.55 3.28
C GLY A 19 -18.87 8.33 3.29
N CYS A 20 -18.95 9.61 2.92
CA CYS A 20 -18.15 10.80 3.35
C CYS A 20 -16.60 10.77 3.43
N GLY A 21 -15.97 11.63 2.59
CA GLY A 21 -14.64 12.24 2.80
C GLY A 21 -13.75 12.24 1.53
N PRO A 22 -13.34 13.39 0.94
CA PRO A 22 -12.71 13.46 -0.40
C PRO A 22 -11.24 12.95 -0.51
N ASN A 23 -10.66 12.37 0.54
CA ASN A 23 -9.22 12.06 0.63
C ASN A 23 -8.91 10.65 1.17
N LYS A 24 -9.81 9.66 1.07
CA LYS A 24 -9.56 8.33 1.65
C LYS A 24 -8.35 7.61 1.05
N GLY A 25 -8.12 7.78 -0.25
CA GLY A 25 -6.95 7.21 -0.93
C GLY A 25 -5.62 7.75 -0.41
N GLU A 26 -5.54 9.05 -0.11
CA GLU A 26 -4.34 9.65 0.47
C GLU A 26 -4.09 9.15 1.90
N LEU A 27 -5.14 9.11 2.73
CA LEU A 27 -5.08 8.60 4.10
C LEU A 27 -4.67 7.13 4.13
N TRP A 28 -5.14 6.34 3.17
CA TRP A 28 -4.77 4.94 3.03
C TRP A 28 -3.29 4.79 2.68
N ALA A 29 -2.80 5.57 1.71
CA ALA A 29 -1.39 5.55 1.32
C ALA A 29 -0.49 5.95 2.49
N ASP A 30 -0.89 6.96 3.27
CA ASP A 30 -0.15 7.40 4.46
C ASP A 30 -0.06 6.28 5.51
N LYS A 31 -1.17 5.59 5.79
CA LYS A 31 -1.21 4.44 6.73
C LYS A 31 -0.34 3.28 6.26
N VAL A 32 -0.38 2.96 4.97
CA VAL A 32 0.48 1.94 4.36
C VAL A 32 1.94 2.32 4.53
N ASN A 33 2.29 3.58 4.32
CA ASN A 33 3.65 4.09 4.49
C ASN A 33 4.14 4.08 5.93
N GLU A 34 3.32 4.48 6.90
CA GLU A 34 3.64 4.39 8.32
C GLU A 34 4.02 2.96 8.71
N LYS A 35 3.19 1.98 8.32
CA LYS A 35 3.41 0.57 8.63
C LYS A 35 4.68 0.02 7.99
N ILE A 36 4.88 0.26 6.69
CA ILE A 36 6.06 -0.25 5.98
C ILE A 36 7.34 0.39 6.50
N THR A 37 7.34 1.71 6.71
CA THR A 37 8.50 2.43 7.26
C THR A 37 8.86 1.92 8.65
N ALA A 38 7.86 1.63 9.50
CA ALA A 38 8.09 1.01 10.80
C ALA A 38 8.74 -0.38 10.67
N LYS A 39 8.23 -1.24 9.77
CA LYS A 39 8.81 -2.58 9.50
C LYS A 39 10.25 -2.50 8.95
N ILE A 40 10.55 -1.53 8.07
CA ILE A 40 11.91 -1.28 7.57
C ILE A 40 12.83 -0.82 8.71
N LYS A 41 12.38 0.14 9.54
CA LYS A 41 13.16 0.65 10.68
C LYS A 41 13.45 -0.46 11.70
N ALA A 42 12.48 -1.33 11.97
CA ALA A 42 12.63 -2.52 12.80
C ALA A 42 13.49 -3.64 12.17
N GLY A 43 13.94 -3.47 10.92
CA GLY A 43 14.76 -4.46 10.21
C GLY A 43 14.01 -5.71 9.76
N GLN A 44 12.67 -5.66 9.72
CA GLN A 44 11.82 -6.76 9.25
C GLN A 44 11.72 -6.80 7.71
N VAL A 45 12.01 -5.68 7.05
CA VAL A 45 12.06 -5.58 5.59
C VAL A 45 13.50 -5.25 5.18
N LYS A 46 14.17 -6.23 4.56
CA LYS A 46 15.60 -6.12 4.17
C LYS A 46 15.82 -6.27 2.66
N THR A 47 14.84 -6.81 1.97
CA THR A 47 14.89 -7.05 0.53
C THR A 47 13.67 -6.47 -0.18
N GLU A 48 13.74 -6.34 -1.50
CA GLU A 48 12.57 -5.95 -2.31
C GLU A 48 11.45 -6.98 -2.24
N LEU A 49 11.78 -8.26 -2.04
CA LEU A 49 10.79 -9.31 -1.85
C LEU A 49 10.05 -9.15 -0.53
N ASP A 50 10.76 -8.87 0.56
CA ASP A 50 10.14 -8.56 1.86
C ASP A 50 9.26 -7.31 1.77
N LEU A 51 9.70 -6.32 0.98
CA LEU A 51 8.92 -5.11 0.74
C LEU A 51 7.60 -5.42 0.02
N ALA A 52 7.62 -6.30 -0.99
CA ALA A 52 6.40 -6.71 -1.68
C ALA A 52 5.39 -7.38 -0.75
N PHE A 53 5.84 -8.29 0.13
CA PHE A 53 4.98 -8.89 1.15
C PHE A 53 4.48 -7.87 2.17
N ALA A 54 5.37 -7.04 2.70
CA ALA A 54 5.02 -5.99 3.66
C ALA A 54 4.01 -4.99 3.09
N LYS A 55 4.09 -4.68 1.78
CA LYS A 55 3.10 -3.84 1.08
C LYS A 55 1.71 -4.46 1.10
N VAL A 56 1.59 -5.74 0.76
CA VAL A 56 0.30 -6.44 0.71
C VAL A 56 -0.33 -6.51 2.10
N ASP A 57 0.47 -6.86 3.10
CA ASP A 57 0.02 -6.88 4.50
C ASP A 57 -0.42 -5.50 4.96
N ALA A 58 0.39 -4.47 4.72
CA ALA A 58 0.10 -3.10 5.14
C ALA A 58 -1.14 -2.54 4.43
N MET A 59 -1.32 -2.82 3.13
CA MET A 59 -2.52 -2.44 2.37
C MET A 59 -3.77 -3.11 2.95
N THR A 60 -3.70 -4.42 3.20
CA THR A 60 -4.82 -5.21 3.74
C THR A 60 -5.18 -4.77 5.17
N GLU A 61 -4.20 -4.59 6.04
CA GLU A 61 -4.41 -4.10 7.41
C GLU A 61 -4.99 -2.69 7.40
N SER A 62 -4.42 -1.77 6.63
CA SER A 62 -4.89 -0.37 6.57
C SER A 62 -6.29 -0.27 5.97
N MET A 63 -6.62 -1.14 5.01
CA MET A 63 -7.97 -1.22 4.44
C MET A 63 -8.99 -1.64 5.51
N LYS A 64 -8.66 -2.63 6.35
CA LYS A 64 -9.49 -3.05 7.48
C LYS A 64 -9.60 -1.95 8.56
N GLU A 65 -8.50 -1.31 8.92
CA GLU A 65 -8.45 -0.26 9.96
C GLU A 65 -9.26 0.98 9.56
N LEU A 66 -9.10 1.42 8.31
CA LEU A 66 -9.81 2.58 7.77
C LEU A 66 -11.23 2.23 7.29
N LYS A 67 -11.66 0.96 7.45
CA LYS A 67 -12.95 0.44 6.98
C LYS A 67 -13.21 0.84 5.53
N LEU A 68 -12.18 0.70 4.70
CA LEU A 68 -12.25 1.01 3.28
C LEU A 68 -12.94 -0.16 2.58
N GLU A 69 -14.25 -0.07 2.52
CA GLU A 69 -15.08 -1.01 1.79
C GLU A 69 -15.20 -0.62 0.31
N THR A 70 -15.00 0.64 -0.05
CA THR A 70 -14.94 1.06 -1.46
C THR A 70 -14.07 2.30 -1.57
N ILE A 71 -13.31 2.40 -2.66
CA ILE A 71 -12.62 3.64 -3.05
C ILE A 71 -13.06 4.03 -4.46
N THR A 72 -13.29 5.31 -4.69
CA THR A 72 -13.55 5.85 -6.02
C THR A 72 -12.28 5.78 -6.88
N GLU A 73 -12.42 5.88 -8.20
CA GLU A 73 -11.27 5.95 -9.11
C GLU A 73 -10.37 7.17 -8.80
N SER A 74 -10.96 8.31 -8.44
CA SER A 74 -10.19 9.49 -8.04
C SER A 74 -9.36 9.24 -6.78
N GLU A 75 -9.92 8.56 -5.77
CA GLU A 75 -9.19 8.19 -4.56
C GLU A 75 -8.12 7.13 -4.84
N LYS A 76 -8.41 6.17 -5.72
CA LYS A 76 -7.41 5.21 -6.18
C LYS A 76 -6.23 5.90 -6.86
N ASN A 77 -6.49 6.86 -7.75
CA ASN A 77 -5.43 7.61 -8.43
C ASN A 77 -4.55 8.36 -7.42
N LYS A 78 -5.16 9.02 -6.42
CA LYS A 78 -4.42 9.67 -5.34
C LYS A 78 -3.59 8.69 -4.49
N PHE A 79 -4.14 7.51 -4.21
CA PHE A 79 -3.43 6.43 -3.52
C PHE A 79 -2.22 5.98 -4.34
N ASP A 80 -2.43 5.68 -5.63
CA ASP A 80 -1.39 5.19 -6.54
C ASP A 80 -0.25 6.23 -6.70
N GLU A 81 -0.59 7.51 -6.86
CA GLU A 81 0.38 8.61 -6.95
C GLU A 81 1.26 8.73 -5.69
N LYS A 82 0.67 8.62 -4.50
CA LYS A 82 1.43 8.66 -3.23
C LYS A 82 2.27 7.40 -3.05
N MET A 83 1.71 6.24 -3.35
CA MET A 83 2.40 4.96 -3.22
C MET A 83 3.64 4.86 -4.12
N ALA A 84 3.60 5.43 -5.32
CA ALA A 84 4.77 5.53 -6.20
C ALA A 84 5.92 6.30 -5.53
N LYS A 85 5.62 7.46 -4.93
CA LYS A 85 6.61 8.27 -4.19
C LYS A 85 7.18 7.52 -2.98
N TYR A 86 6.33 6.82 -2.23
CA TYR A 86 6.78 6.06 -1.07
C TYR A 86 7.61 4.83 -1.44
N GLU A 87 7.30 4.16 -2.54
CA GLU A 87 8.06 3.01 -2.99
C GLU A 87 9.52 3.36 -3.33
N GLU A 88 9.76 4.49 -3.99
CA GLU A 88 11.11 4.98 -4.23
C GLU A 88 11.86 5.24 -2.91
N ASN A 89 11.17 5.82 -1.92
CA ASN A 89 11.75 6.09 -0.61
C ASN A 89 12.10 4.80 0.15
N TRP A 90 11.21 3.80 0.17
CA TRP A 90 11.49 2.52 0.83
C TRP A 90 12.66 1.77 0.20
N LYS A 91 12.76 1.78 -1.14
CA LYS A 91 13.91 1.19 -1.84
C LYS A 91 15.23 1.84 -1.41
N LYS A 92 15.25 3.17 -1.27
CA LYS A 92 16.41 3.92 -0.74
C LYS A 92 16.72 3.51 0.71
N LEU A 93 15.73 3.49 1.59
CA LEU A 93 15.91 3.10 3.00
C LEU A 93 16.42 1.66 3.17
N ILE A 94 15.99 0.74 2.30
CA ILE A 94 16.48 -0.65 2.30
C ILE A 94 17.93 -0.71 1.79
N ALA A 95 18.27 0.05 0.75
CA ALA A 95 19.62 0.11 0.21
C ALA A 95 20.61 0.71 1.22
N GLU A 96 20.23 1.78 1.93
CA GLU A 96 21.04 2.40 2.98
C GLU A 96 21.33 1.44 4.14
N LYS A 97 20.39 0.56 4.50
CA LYS A 97 20.57 -0.44 5.56
C LYS A 97 21.43 -1.63 5.17
N LYS A 98 21.78 -1.79 3.88
CA LYS A 98 22.69 -2.84 3.40
C LYS A 98 24.15 -2.40 3.39
N SER A 99 24.42 -1.11 3.50
CA SER A 99 25.77 -0.52 3.54
C SER A 99 26.30 -0.41 4.96
#